data_AF-A0A5J4RP25-F1
#
_entry.id   AF-A0A5J4RP25-F1
#
_cell.length_a   1.000
_cell.length_b   1.000
_cell.length_c   1.000
_cell.angle_alpha   90.00
_cell.angle_beta   90.00
_cell.angle_gamma   90.00
#
_symmetry.space_group_name_H-M   'P 1'
#
loop_
_entity.id
_entity.type
_entity.pdbx_description
1 polymer ?
#
loop_
_entity_poly.entity_id
_entity_poly.type
_entity_poly.pdbx_seq_one_letter_code
_entity_poly.pdbx_strand_id
1 'polypeptide(L)' 'MGTLTVATRSNGELHEYYLKKVSERKNKMSVLNAVRAKLVRWMFAVIQNNKFHEKDYQKHLYKL' A
#
# COMPACT_ATOMS: atom_id res chain seq x y z
N MET A 1 15.62 -6.75 2.78
CA MET A 1 15.19 -7.88 1.93
C MET A 1 13.68 -8.18 1.98
N GLY A 2 12.95 -7.98 3.11
CA GLY A 2 11.53 -8.37 3.21
C GLY A 2 10.51 -7.63 2.31
N THR A 3 10.70 -6.33 2.02
CA THR A 3 9.75 -5.55 1.20
C THR A 3 9.70 -5.97 -0.27
N LEU A 4 10.81 -6.49 -0.81
CA LEU A 4 10.81 -7.01 -2.17
C LEU A 4 9.97 -8.28 -2.24
N THR A 5 10.13 -9.19 -1.28
CA THR A 5 9.41 -10.46 -1.22
C THR A 5 7.90 -10.26 -1.12
N VAL A 6 7.42 -9.35 -0.27
CA VAL A 6 5.99 -9.03 -0.17
C VAL A 6 5.48 -8.41 -1.48
N ALA A 7 6.26 -7.52 -2.09
CA ALA A 7 5.88 -6.84 -3.33
C ALA A 7 5.98 -7.71 -4.58
N THR A 8 6.68 -8.85 -4.58
CA THR A 8 6.89 -9.70 -5.78
C THR A 8 6.32 -11.11 -5.67
N ARG A 9 6.14 -11.67 -4.46
CA ARG A 9 5.65 -13.05 -4.27
C ARG A 9 4.23 -13.16 -3.73
N SER A 10 3.61 -12.07 -3.28
CA SER A 10 2.24 -12.12 -2.77
C SER A 10 1.23 -11.71 -3.85
N ASN A 11 0.16 -12.48 -4.07
CA ASN A 11 -0.94 -12.11 -4.98
C ASN A 11 -1.92 -11.12 -4.31
N GLY A 12 -1.37 -10.08 -3.66
CA GLY A 12 -2.13 -9.13 -2.84
C GLY A 12 -2.10 -7.70 -3.37
N GLU A 13 -2.85 -6.82 -2.71
CA GLU A 13 -2.98 -5.40 -3.08
C GLU A 13 -1.63 -4.65 -3.14
N LEU A 14 -0.65 -5.04 -2.32
CA LEU A 14 0.69 -4.44 -2.35
C LEU A 14 1.48 -4.82 -3.60
N HIS A 15 1.26 -6.02 -4.14
CA HIS A 15 1.87 -6.46 -5.39
C HIS A 15 1.22 -5.76 -6.59
N GLU A 16 -0.10 -5.65 -6.62
CA GLU A 16 -0.82 -4.83 -7.61
C GLU A 16 -0.32 -3.37 -7.59
N TYR A 17 -0.17 -2.80 -6.40
CA TYR A 17 0.38 -1.46 -6.22
C TYR A 17 1.83 -1.35 -6.69
N TYR A 18 2.67 -2.35 -6.40
CA TYR A 18 4.04 -2.42 -6.89
C TYR A 18 4.08 -2.44 -8.42
N LEU A 19 3.35 -3.34 -9.08
CA LEU A 19 3.29 -3.45 -10.53
C LEU A 19 2.82 -2.15 -11.19
N LYS A 20 1.77 -1.52 -10.64
CA LYS A 20 1.31 -0.19 -11.08
C LYS A 20 2.40 0.87 -10.95
N LYS A 21 3.16 0.87 -9.86
CA LYS A 21 4.24 1.86 -9.66
C LYS A 21 5.47 1.60 -10.53
N VAL A 22 5.74 0.35 -10.90
CA VAL A 22 6.76 0.00 -11.89
C VAL A 22 6.34 0.42 -13.30
N SER A 23 5.06 0.24 -13.67
CA SER A 23 4.55 0.64 -14.99
C SER A 23 4.59 2.16 -15.20
N GLU A 24 4.54 2.96 -14.12
CA GLU A 24 4.77 4.41 -14.12
C GLU A 24 6.25 4.81 -14.48
N ARG A 25 7.10 3.88 -14.91
CA ARG A 25 8.55 4.07 -15.23
C ARG A 25 9.37 4.68 -14.10
N LYS A 26 8.94 4.50 -12.85
CA LYS A 26 9.66 4.98 -11.66
C LYS A 26 10.86 4.10 -11.35
N ASN A 27 11.89 4.69 -10.75
CA ASN A 27 13.03 3.93 -10.26
C ASN A 27 12.57 2.85 -9.25
N LYS A 28 13.07 1.62 -9.39
CA LYS A 28 12.70 0.48 -8.55
C LYS A 28 12.86 0.76 -7.05
N MET A 29 13.87 1.52 -6.64
CA MET A 29 14.06 1.91 -5.24
C MET A 29 12.96 2.86 -4.75
N SER A 30 12.57 3.84 -5.56
CA SER A 30 11.46 4.75 -5.24
C SER A 30 10.12 4.01 -5.19
N VAL A 31 9.93 3.00 -6.05
CA VAL A 31 8.75 2.12 -6.00
C VAL A 31 8.69 1.36 -4.69
N LEU A 32 9.80 0.76 -4.25
CA LEU A 32 9.86 0.07 -2.95
C LEU A 32 9.59 1.02 -1.78
N ASN A 33 10.07 2.27 -1.86
CA ASN A 33 9.76 3.28 -0.86
C ASN A 33 8.25 3.59 -0.79
N ALA A 34 7.60 3.70 -1.95
CA ALA A 34 6.15 3.91 -2.01
C ALA A 34 5.37 2.74 -1.40
N VAL A 35 5.80 1.49 -1.64
CA VAL A 35 5.20 0.29 -1.01
C VAL A 35 5.35 0.34 0.51
N ARG A 36 6.52 0.72 1.03
CA ARG A 36 6.75 0.90 2.49
C ARG A 36 5.84 1.96 3.08
N ALA A 37 5.75 3.12 2.45
CA ALA A 37 4.88 4.20 2.90
C ALA A 37 3.41 3.77 2.95
N LYS A 38 2.96 2.98 1.96
CA LYS A 38 1.60 2.42 1.92
C LYS A 38 1.33 1.47 3.10
N LEU A 39 2.28 0.58 3.40
CA LEU A 39 2.22 -0.31 4.57
C LEU A 39 2.14 0.45 5.90
N VAL A 40 3.01 1.43 6.10
CA VAL A 40 3.02 2.26 7.32
C VAL A 40 1.68 2.97 7.48
N ARG A 41 1.14 3.56 6.41
CA ARG A 41 -0.17 4.22 6.44
C ARG A 41 -1.29 3.25 6.82
N TRP A 42 -1.25 2.01 6.37
CA TRP A 42 -2.22 0.99 6.77
C TRP A 42 -2.11 0.61 8.24
N MET A 43 -0.88 0.41 8.75
CA MET A 43 -0.66 0.14 10.17
C MET A 43 -1.26 1.25 11.03
N PHE A 44 -0.98 2.51 10.68
CA PHE A 44 -1.56 3.66 11.38
C PHE A 44 -3.09 3.70 11.31
N ALA A 45 -3.69 3.41 10.16
CA ALA A 45 -5.14 3.41 10.00
C ALA A 45 -5.82 2.27 10.79
N VAL A 46 -5.23 1.09 10.80
CA VAL A 46 -5.73 -0.07 11.56
C VAL A 46 -5.67 0.21 13.06
N ILE A 47 -4.54 0.74 13.55
CA ILE A 47 -4.36 1.10 14.96
C ILE A 47 -5.36 2.18 15.38
N GLN A 48 -5.54 3.24 14.58
CA GLN A 48 -6.43 4.35 14.92
C GLN A 48 -7.91 3.96 14.93
N ASN A 49 -8.34 3.12 13.99
CA ASN A 49 -9.76 2.75 13.86
C ASN A 49 -10.10 1.45 14.61
N ASN A 50 -9.11 0.78 15.20
CA ASN A 50 -9.22 -0.56 15.79
C ASN A 50 -9.99 -1.56 14.89
N LYS A 51 -9.80 -1.44 13.57
CA LYS A 51 -10.52 -2.18 12.54
C LYS A 51 -9.53 -2.72 11.52
N PHE A 52 -9.75 -3.95 11.05
CA PHE A 52 -8.96 -4.52 9.97
C PHE A 52 -9.04 -3.68 8.69
N HIS A 53 -7.93 -3.66 7.94
CA HIS A 53 -7.85 -2.93 6.67
C HIS A 53 -8.75 -3.60 5.61
N GLU A 54 -9.65 -2.82 5.02
CA GLU A 54 -10.52 -3.23 3.91
C GLU A 54 -10.02 -2.57 2.61
N LYS A 55 -9.99 -3.34 1.51
CA LYS A 55 -9.51 -2.87 0.18
C LYS A 55 -10.31 -1.64 -0.30
N ASP A 56 -11.63 -1.65 -0.07
CA ASP A 56 -12.57 -0.63 -0.55
C ASP A 56 -12.90 0.40 0.53
N TYR A 57 -11.88 1.06 1.08
CA TYR A 57 -12.09 2.15 2.03
C TYR A 57 -12.73 3.37 1.34
N GLN A 58 -14.07 3.43 1.38
CA GLN A 58 -14.85 4.58 0.95
C GLN A 58 -14.72 5.69 1.99
N LYS A 59 -13.80 6.64 1.75
CA LYS A 59 -13.67 7.84 2.58
C LYS A 59 -14.96 8.65 2.42
N HIS A 60 -15.90 8.49 3.36
CA HIS A 60 -17.09 9.33 3.45
C HIS A 60 -16.60 10.73 3.84
N LEU A 61 -16.38 11.56 2.82
CA LEU A 61 -16.14 12.98 3.01
C LEU A 61 -17.47 13.57 3.48
N TYR A 62 -17.61 13.78 4.78
CA TYR A 62 -18.63 14.69 5.27
C TYR A 62 -18.33 16.05 4.65
N LYS A 63 -19.16 16.46 3.68
CA LYS A 63 -19.22 17.85 3.22
C LYS A 63 -19.68 18.67 4.43
N LEU A 64 -18.78 19.50 4.93
CA LEU A 64 -19.14 20.70 5.70
C LEU A 64 -19.69 21.76 4.73
#